data_AF-A0A3L7TMH6-F1
#
_entry.id   AF-A0A3L7TMH6-F1
#
_cell.length_a   1.000
_cell.length_b   1.000
_cell.length_c   1.000
_cell.angle_alpha   90.00
_cell.angle_beta   90.00
_cell.angle_gamma   90.00
#
_symmetry.space_group_name_H-M   'P 1'
#
loop_
_entity.id
_entity.type
_entity.pdbx_description
1 polymer ?
#
loop_
_entity_poly.entity_id
_entity_poly.type
_entity_poly.pdbx_seq_one_letter_code
_entity_poly.pdbx_strand_id
1 'polypeptide(L)' 'MADACEGSPADFNNDGVVNAADLAVLLNVWQTTNAQADLNNDGTVGAADLAILLNAWSF' A
#
# COMPACT_ATOMS: atom_id res chain seq x y z
N MET A 1 9.35 21.80 -1.17
CA MET A 1 8.89 21.34 -2.50
C MET A 1 8.93 19.83 -2.44
N ALA A 2 7.78 19.20 -2.20
CA ALA A 2 7.67 17.74 -2.29
C ALA A 2 7.64 17.44 -3.78
N ASP A 3 8.78 16.99 -4.30
CA ASP A 3 8.94 16.62 -5.70
C ASP A 3 8.27 15.26 -5.90
N ALA A 4 7.66 15.04 -7.05
CA ALA A 4 6.78 13.91 -7.38
C ALA A 4 7.51 12.54 -7.51
N CYS A 5 8.52 12.30 -6.68
CA CYS A 5 9.38 11.11 -6.68
C CYS A 5 9.54 10.51 -5.27
N GLU A 6 8.56 10.73 -4.39
CA GLU A 6 8.37 9.94 -3.16
C GLU A 6 7.00 9.28 -3.26
N GLY A 7 6.91 8.24 -4.10
CA GLY A 7 5.68 7.45 -4.25
C GLY A 7 5.23 6.97 -2.88
N SER A 8 3.93 7.06 -2.60
CA SER A 8 3.41 6.56 -1.33
C SER A 8 3.81 5.08 -1.20
N PRO A 9 4.21 4.59 -0.02
CA PRO A 9 4.53 3.18 0.15
C PRO A 9 3.33 2.25 -0.15
N ALA A 10 2.12 2.81 -0.19
CA ALA A 10 0.88 2.13 -0.60
C ALA A 10 0.61 2.14 -2.11
N ASP A 11 1.43 2.82 -2.93
CA ASP A 11 1.38 2.75 -4.40
C ASP A 11 2.22 1.55 -4.85
N PHE A 12 1.58 0.38 -4.88
CA PHE A 12 2.26 -0.88 -5.17
C PHE A 12 2.46 -1.09 -6.67
N ASN A 13 1.63 -0.45 -7.48
CA ASN A 13 1.67 -0.60 -8.92
C ASN A 13 2.55 0.48 -9.61
N ASN A 14 2.96 1.51 -8.86
CA ASN A 14 3.82 2.63 -9.26
C ASN A 14 3.21 3.49 -10.39
N ASP A 15 1.89 3.66 -10.42
CA ASP A 15 1.21 4.58 -11.34
C ASP A 15 1.09 6.00 -10.79
N GLY A 16 1.58 6.24 -9.56
CA GLY A 16 1.58 7.54 -8.90
C GLY A 16 0.27 7.86 -8.18
N VAL A 17 -0.67 6.92 -8.11
CA VAL A 17 -1.95 7.07 -7.41
C VAL A 17 -2.21 5.86 -6.52
N VAL A 18 -2.72 6.07 -5.31
CA VAL A 18 -3.10 4.97 -4.43
C VAL A 18 -4.60 4.75 -4.59
N ASN A 19 -4.97 3.70 -5.31
CA ASN A 19 -6.37 3.44 -5.64
C ASN A 19 -6.75 1.95 -5.55
N ALA A 20 -7.86 1.58 -6.20
CA ALA A 20 -8.38 0.22 -6.20
C ALA A 20 -7.40 -0.81 -6.80
N ALA A 21 -6.48 -0.40 -7.67
CA ALA A 21 -5.41 -1.23 -8.20
C ALA A 21 -4.45 -1.68 -7.09
N ASP A 22 -4.00 -0.75 -6.24
CA ASP A 22 -3.11 -1.07 -5.12
C ASP A 22 -3.83 -1.89 -4.05
N LEU A 23 -5.11 -1.59 -3.81
CA LEU A 23 -5.93 -2.43 -2.94
C LEU A 23 -6.00 -3.87 -3.44
N ALA A 24 -6.16 -4.09 -4.75
CA ALA A 24 -6.15 -5.43 -5.32
C ALA A 24 -4.80 -6.14 -5.12
N VAL A 25 -3.69 -5.41 -5.22
CA VAL A 25 -2.35 -5.95 -4.93
C VAL A 25 -2.24 -6.35 -3.45
N LEU A 26 -2.68 -5.51 -2.53
CA LEU A 26 -2.67 -5.80 -1.09
C LEU A 26 -3.49 -7.07 -0.76
N LEU A 27 -4.69 -7.17 -1.33
CA LEU A 27 -5.58 -8.31 -1.11
C LEU A 27 -5.04 -9.61 -1.73
N ASN A 28 -4.25 -9.53 -2.79
CA ASN A 28 -3.61 -10.71 -3.39
C ASN A 28 -2.55 -11.34 -2.47
N VAL A 29 -1.99 -10.57 -1.53
CA VAL A 29 -0.99 -11.03 -0.56
C VAL A 29 -1.52 -10.97 0.89
N TRP A 30 -2.84 -10.96 1.05
CA TRP A 30 -3.49 -10.93 2.36
C TRP A 30 -3.09 -12.12 3.25
N GLN A 31 -2.83 -11.85 4.52
CA GLN A 31 -2.38 -12.85 5.52
C GLN A 31 -1.07 -13.57 5.11
N THR A 32 -0.20 -12.88 4.38
CA THR A 32 1.16 -13.35 4.08
C THR A 32 2.19 -12.48 4.80
N THR A 33 3.45 -12.90 4.78
CA THR A 33 4.59 -12.15 5.32
C THR A 33 5.26 -11.29 4.24
N ASN A 34 4.50 -10.80 3.26
CA ASN A 34 5.06 -10.02 2.17
C ASN A 34 5.47 -8.63 2.67
N ALA A 35 6.78 -8.44 2.85
CA ALA A 35 7.37 -7.20 3.36
C ALA A 35 7.10 -5.95 2.49
N GLN A 36 6.66 -6.10 1.24
CA GLN A 36 6.29 -4.96 0.39
C GLN A 36 4.88 -4.44 0.68
N ALA A 37 3.96 -5.30 1.12
CA ALA A 37 2.59 -4.93 1.45
C ALA A 37 2.33 -4.82 2.96
N ASP A 38 3.33 -5.17 3.78
CA ASP A 38 3.38 -4.95 5.22
C ASP A 38 3.83 -3.51 5.50
N LEU A 39 2.86 -2.59 5.50
CA LEU A 39 3.06 -1.16 5.62
C LEU A 39 3.32 -0.75 7.07
N ASN A 40 2.83 -1.52 8.05
CA ASN A 40 3.07 -1.26 9.47
C ASN A 40 4.29 -2.01 10.04
N ASN A 41 4.90 -2.91 9.27
CA ASN A 41 6.03 -3.76 9.65
C ASN A 41 5.75 -4.67 10.86
N ASP A 42 4.51 -5.18 11.00
CA ASP A 42 4.14 -6.12 12.07
C ASP A 42 4.41 -7.59 11.72
N GLY A 43 4.85 -7.85 10.48
CA GLY A 43 5.20 -9.15 9.95
C GLY A 43 4.06 -9.85 9.21
N THR A 44 2.86 -9.26 9.10
CA THR A 44 1.73 -9.85 8.37
C THR A 44 0.90 -8.80 7.65
N VAL A 45 0.64 -9.00 6.36
CA VAL A 45 -0.29 -8.16 5.59
C VAL A 45 -1.72 -8.37 6.08
N GLY A 46 -2.34 -7.32 6.61
CA GLY A 46 -3.67 -7.40 7.20
C GLY A 46 -4.41 -6.06 7.29
N ALA A 47 -5.34 -6.01 8.24
CA ALA A 47 -6.26 -4.89 8.38
C ALA A 47 -5.57 -3.57 8.74
N ALA A 48 -4.43 -3.62 9.43
CA ALA A 48 -3.63 -2.45 9.74
C ALA A 48 -3.02 -1.85 8.46
N ASP A 49 -2.47 -2.68 7.57
CA ASP A 49 -1.92 -2.23 6.28
C ASP A 49 -3.01 -1.70 5.37
N LEU A 50 -4.17 -2.35 5.34
CA LEU A 50 -5.33 -1.85 4.62
C LEU A 50 -5.74 -0.45 5.10
N ALA A 51 -5.74 -0.21 6.42
CA ALA A 51 -6.06 1.11 6.97
C ALA A 51 -5.04 2.17 6.53
N ILE A 52 -3.75 1.82 6.45
CA ILE A 52 -2.69 2.70 5.94
C ILE A 52 -2.91 3.00 4.46
N LEU A 53 -3.20 1.98 3.64
CA LEU A 53 -3.51 2.16 2.22
C LEU A 53 -4.70 3.09 2.00
N LEU A 54 -5.79 2.89 2.74
CA LEU A 54 -6.99 3.73 2.64
C LEU A 54 -6.75 5.16 3.14
N ASN A 55 -5.81 5.37 4.06
CA ASN A 55 -5.41 6.70 4.47
C ASN A 55 -4.64 7.45 3.36
N ALA A 56 -3.87 6.72 2.56
CA ALA A 56 -3.13 7.25 1.42
C ALA A 56 -3.97 7.37 0.13
N TRP A 57 -5.25 6.96 0.16
CA TRP A 57 -6.10 6.88 -1.03
C TRP A 57 -6.19 8.22 -1.77
N SER A 58 -5.95 8.17 -3.08
CA SER A 58 -5.97 9.32 -3.99
C SER A 58 -6.75 9.02 -5.27
N PHE A 59 -6.85 10.00 -6.16
CA PHE A 59 -7.68 10.00 -7.37
C PHE A 59 -6.91 10.54 -8.57
#